data_AF-A0A7S3U889-F1
#
_entry.id   AF-A0A7S3U889-F1
#
_cell.length_a   1.000
_cell.length_b   1.000
_cell.length_c   1.000
_cell.angle_alpha   90.00
_cell.angle_beta   90.00
_cell.angle_gamma   90.00
#
_symmetry.space_group_name_H-M   'P 1'
#
loop_
_entity.id
_entity.type
_entity.pdbx_description
1 polymer ?
#
loop_
_entity_poly.entity_id
_entity_poly.type
_entity_poly.pdbx_seq_one_letter_code
_entity_poly.pdbx_strand_id
1 'polypeptide(L)'
;DQRSSVLRSTLDLLFKTGIANIMNNMIQLVSLQHNTRSRGTVEAVSANAKTAPKVNANFFSDERDLEEQLTSMRTLLRLLNTDPVQKYVFPGEDFVPAGIPLPSYLTCMTKRPGQDEKAIVLPCMPEAGSSNE
;
A
#
# COMPACT_ATOMS: atom_id res chain seq x y z
N ASP A 1 -22.44 6.14 6.75
CA ASP A 1 -21.06 5.79 7.15
C ASP A 1 -20.15 6.98 6.90
N GLN A 2 -19.74 7.70 7.96
CA GLN A 2 -18.94 8.92 7.87
C GLN A 2 -17.53 8.67 7.33
N ARG A 3 -17.02 7.43 7.44
CA ARG A 3 -15.75 7.02 6.80
C ARG A 3 -15.82 7.14 5.28
N SER A 4 -16.99 6.89 4.68
CA SER A 4 -17.15 7.00 3.23
C SER A 4 -17.21 8.45 2.74
N SER A 5 -17.74 9.40 3.51
CA SER A 5 -17.90 10.78 3.04
C SER A 5 -16.58 11.54 3.00
N VAL A 6 -15.75 11.37 4.04
CA VAL A 6 -14.40 11.95 4.09
C VAL A 6 -13.52 11.32 3.01
N LEU A 7 -13.51 9.99 2.89
CA LEU A 7 -12.74 9.30 1.87
C LEU A 7 -13.18 9.73 0.46
N ARG A 8 -14.49 9.85 0.20
CA ARG A 8 -15.02 10.30 -1.10
C ARG A 8 -14.63 11.74 -1.41
N SER A 9 -14.64 12.64 -0.44
CA SER A 9 -14.24 14.03 -0.65
C SER A 9 -12.73 14.18 -0.85
N THR A 10 -11.91 13.41 -0.12
CA THR A 10 -10.47 13.33 -0.38
C THR A 10 -10.16 12.73 -1.76
N LEU A 11 -10.86 11.67 -2.16
CA LEU A 11 -10.71 11.06 -3.50
C LEU A 11 -11.15 12.02 -4.61
N ASP A 12 -12.27 12.72 -4.43
CA ASP A 12 -12.76 13.70 -5.40
C ASP A 12 -11.77 14.87 -5.58
N LEU A 13 -11.19 15.36 -4.48
CA LEU A 13 -10.11 16.36 -4.53
C LEU A 13 -8.88 15.82 -5.27
N LEU A 14 -8.42 14.61 -4.94
CA LEU A 14 -7.28 13.97 -5.61
C LEU A 14 -7.53 13.80 -7.11
N PHE A 15 -8.70 13.27 -7.51
CA PHE A 15 -9.00 13.04 -8.92
C PHE A 15 -9.10 14.34 -9.75
N LYS A 16 -9.47 15.47 -9.12
CA LYS A 16 -9.49 16.79 -9.78
C LYS A 16 -8.10 17.40 -10.04
N THR A 17 -7.05 16.92 -9.37
CA THR A 17 -5.69 17.47 -9.49
C THR A 17 -4.85 16.87 -10.62
N GLY A 18 -5.42 16.01 -11.47
CA GLY A 18 -4.68 15.29 -12.52
C GLY A 18 -4.01 13.99 -12.04
N ILE A 19 -4.01 13.72 -10.72
CA ILE A 19 -3.60 12.43 -10.13
C ILE A 19 -4.36 11.25 -10.73
N ALA A 20 -5.58 11.44 -11.23
CA ALA A 20 -6.33 10.39 -11.94
C ALA A 20 -5.52 9.79 -13.11
N ASN A 21 -4.85 10.62 -13.92
CA ASN A 21 -4.04 10.14 -15.02
C ASN A 21 -2.77 9.43 -14.54
N ILE A 22 -2.19 9.86 -13.43
CA ILE A 22 -1.05 9.18 -12.82
C ILE A 22 -1.47 7.80 -12.31
N MET A 23 -2.58 7.72 -11.56
CA MET A 23 -3.14 6.46 -11.05
C MET A 23 -3.50 5.50 -12.17
N ASN A 24 -4.04 6.00 -13.30
CA ASN A 24 -4.36 5.17 -14.46
C ASN A 24 -3.12 4.57 -15.14
N ASN A 25 -1.93 5.13 -14.94
CA ASN A 25 -0.67 4.63 -15.49
C ASN A 25 0.16 3.87 -14.44
N MET A 26 -0.34 3.69 -13.21
CA MET A 26 0.34 2.93 -12.18
C MET A 26 0.17 1.42 -12.39
N ILE A 27 1.26 0.69 -12.24
CA ILE A 27 1.25 -0.77 -12.13
C ILE A 27 1.50 -1.12 -10.67
N GLN A 28 0.53 -1.76 -10.03
CA GLN A 28 0.69 -2.30 -8.68
C GLN A 28 0.92 -3.80 -8.74
N LEU A 29 2.14 -4.22 -8.43
CA LEU A 29 2.45 -5.63 -8.23
C LEU A 29 2.13 -6.00 -6.77
N VAL A 30 1.23 -6.96 -6.58
CA VAL A 30 0.80 -7.42 -5.26
C VAL A 30 1.16 -8.89 -5.10
N SER A 31 1.74 -9.22 -3.95
CA SER A 31 1.91 -10.60 -3.51
C SER A 31 0.79 -10.92 -2.52
N LEU A 32 -0.06 -11.87 -2.89
CA LEU A 32 -1.08 -12.42 -2.00
C LEU A 32 -0.57 -13.70 -1.36
N GLN A 33 -0.68 -13.79 -0.04
CA GLN A 33 -0.32 -14.99 0.69
C GLN A 33 -1.49 -15.99 0.66
N HIS A 34 -1.37 -17.04 -0.15
CA HIS A 34 -2.45 -18.01 -0.37
C HIS A 34 -2.53 -19.11 0.69
N ASN A 35 -1.42 -19.39 1.39
CA ASN A 35 -1.34 -20.48 2.36
C ASN A 35 -0.97 -19.94 3.75
N THR A 36 -1.82 -19.07 4.29
CA THR A 36 -1.60 -18.53 5.64
C THR A 36 -1.73 -19.63 6.68
N ARG A 37 -0.78 -19.65 7.62
CA ARG A 37 -0.79 -20.54 8.79
C ARG A 37 -1.30 -19.81 10.03
N SER A 38 -1.13 -18.50 10.08
CA SER A 38 -1.73 -17.64 11.10
C SER A 38 -3.25 -17.86 11.17
N ARG A 39 -3.78 -17.91 12.39
CA ARG A 39 -5.20 -18.10 12.66
C ARG A 39 -5.72 -17.00 13.56
N GLY A 40 -6.82 -16.40 13.11
CA GLY A 40 -7.50 -15.31 13.79
C GLY A 40 -8.69 -15.77 14.63
N THR A 41 -9.38 -14.79 15.22
CA THR A 41 -10.65 -14.97 15.92
C THR A 41 -11.73 -14.05 15.35
N VAL A 42 -12.98 -14.51 15.46
CA VAL A 42 -14.17 -13.71 15.17
C VAL A 42 -15.08 -13.78 16.38
N GLU A 43 -15.37 -12.62 16.97
CA GLU A 43 -16.13 -12.50 18.22
C GLU A 43 -17.39 -11.69 17.97
N ALA A 44 -18.54 -12.24 18.39
CA ALA A 44 -19.78 -11.49 18.42
C ALA A 44 -19.69 -10.40 19.51
N VAL A 45 -19.92 -9.15 19.11
CA VAL A 45 -19.91 -8.00 20.04
C VAL A 45 -21.30 -7.62 20.54
N SER A 46 -22.34 -8.25 19.99
CA SER A 46 -23.74 -8.01 20.30
C SER A 46 -24.58 -9.22 19.88
N ALA A 47 -25.76 -9.38 20.48
CA ALA A 47 -26.76 -10.35 20.04
C ALA A 47 -27.49 -9.92 18.74
N ASN A 48 -27.34 -8.66 18.32
CA ASN A 48 -27.90 -8.17 17.06
C ASN A 48 -27.05 -8.63 15.87
N ALA A 49 -27.60 -9.51 15.03
CA ALA A 49 -26.91 -10.02 13.84
C ALA A 49 -26.52 -8.96 12.79
N LYS A 50 -27.09 -7.75 12.86
CA LYS A 50 -26.71 -6.62 11.98
C LYS A 50 -25.45 -5.89 12.46
N THR A 51 -25.02 -6.12 13.70
CA THR A 51 -23.81 -5.53 14.24
C THR A 51 -22.61 -6.32 13.75
N ALA A 52 -21.65 -5.64 13.11
CA ALA A 52 -20.43 -6.30 12.63
C ALA A 52 -19.64 -6.92 13.80
N PRO A 53 -19.11 -8.14 13.64
CA PRO A 53 -18.32 -8.78 14.69
C PRO A 53 -16.94 -8.11 14.81
N LYS A 54 -16.28 -8.35 15.93
CA LYS A 54 -14.86 -8.03 16.10
C LYS A 54 -14.05 -9.14 15.40
N VAL A 55 -13.20 -8.75 14.46
CA VAL A 55 -12.33 -9.67 13.72
C VAL A 55 -10.88 -9.36 14.07
N ASN A 56 -10.15 -10.36 14.54
CA ASN A 56 -8.70 -10.29 14.68
C ASN A 56 -8.08 -11.33 13.76
N ALA A 57 -7.38 -10.90 12.70
CA ALA A 57 -6.80 -11.81 11.74
C ALA A 57 -5.47 -12.44 12.21
N ASN A 58 -4.81 -11.87 13.22
CA ASN A 58 -3.48 -12.30 13.69
C ASN A 58 -2.46 -12.42 12.54
N PHE A 59 -2.40 -11.43 11.63
CA PHE A 59 -1.45 -11.48 10.51
C PHE A 59 -0.01 -11.67 11.01
N PHE A 60 0.70 -12.62 10.39
CA PHE A 60 2.09 -12.96 10.71
C PHE A 60 2.33 -13.45 12.15
N SER A 61 1.29 -13.97 12.83
CA SER A 61 1.48 -14.63 14.13
C SER A 61 2.29 -15.92 14.01
N ASP A 62 2.27 -16.56 12.84
CA ASP A 62 3.15 -17.66 12.46
C ASP A 62 4.31 -17.11 11.62
N GLU A 63 5.55 -17.30 12.08
CA GLU A 63 6.75 -16.75 11.43
C GLU A 63 6.90 -17.18 9.96
N ARG A 64 6.39 -18.36 9.61
CA ARG A 64 6.46 -18.89 8.23
C ARG A 64 5.65 -18.05 7.26
N ASP A 65 4.59 -17.39 7.73
CA ASP A 65 3.82 -16.48 6.87
C ASP A 65 4.64 -15.24 6.49
N LEU A 66 5.49 -14.77 7.41
CA LEU A 66 6.40 -13.65 7.15
C LEU A 66 7.54 -14.07 6.21
N GLU A 67 8.12 -15.25 6.41
CA GLU A 67 9.18 -15.79 5.55
C GLU A 67 8.71 -16.00 4.11
N GLU A 68 7.50 -16.53 3.93
CA GLU A 68 6.88 -16.70 2.62
C GLU A 68 6.58 -15.34 1.99
N GLN A 69 6.08 -14.36 2.75
CA GLN A 69 5.86 -13.00 2.25
C GLN A 69 7.17 -12.34 1.80
N LEU A 70 8.25 -12.47 2.56
CA LEU A 70 9.58 -11.96 2.19
C LEU A 70 10.09 -12.60 0.89
N THR A 71 9.86 -13.90 0.73
CA THR A 71 10.21 -14.64 -0.50
C THR A 71 9.43 -14.14 -1.70
N SER A 72 8.14 -13.88 -1.53
CA SER A 72 7.30 -13.32 -2.59
C SER A 72 7.68 -11.88 -2.91
N MET A 73 8.01 -11.04 -1.92
CA MET A 73 8.51 -9.68 -2.16
C MET A 73 9.84 -9.68 -2.94
N ARG A 74 10.78 -10.58 -2.62
CA ARG A 74 12.01 -10.76 -3.42
C ARG A 74 11.70 -11.18 -4.85
N THR A 75 10.67 -12.00 -5.05
CA THR A 75 10.22 -12.40 -6.39
C THR A 75 9.64 -11.23 -7.16
N LEU A 76 8.83 -10.37 -6.52
CA LEU A 76 8.34 -9.14 -7.14
C LEU A 76 9.49 -8.21 -7.54
N LEU A 77 10.50 -8.04 -6.69
CA LEU A 77 11.70 -7.26 -7.03
C LEU A 77 12.46 -7.85 -8.22
N ARG A 78 12.52 -9.17 -8.36
CA ARG A 78 13.11 -9.81 -9.55
C ARG A 78 12.27 -9.55 -10.79
N LEU A 79 10.94 -9.64 -10.70
CA LEU A 79 10.02 -9.35 -11.82
C LEU A 79 10.18 -7.91 -12.31
N LEU A 80 10.31 -6.95 -11.40
CA LEU A 80 10.56 -5.53 -11.73
C LEU A 80 11.86 -5.33 -12.51
N ASN A 81 12.85 -6.21 -12.34
CA ASN A 81 14.13 -6.16 -13.03
C ASN A 81 14.15 -6.94 -14.35
N THR A 82 13.03 -7.51 -14.81
CA THR A 82 12.96 -8.19 -16.11
C THR A 82 12.74 -7.21 -17.25
N ASP A 83 13.35 -7.47 -18.42
CA ASP A 83 13.23 -6.62 -19.62
C ASP A 83 11.77 -6.26 -20.00
N PRO A 84 10.79 -7.19 -19.94
CA PRO A 84 9.42 -6.87 -20.30
C PRO A 84 8.74 -5.88 -19.34
N VAL A 85 9.15 -5.84 -18.07
CA VAL A 85 8.56 -4.98 -17.04
C VAL A 85 9.31 -3.65 -16.96
N GLN A 86 10.64 -3.66 -17.11
CA GLN A 86 11.47 -2.45 -17.03
C GLN A 86 11.04 -1.33 -17.96
N LYS A 87 10.50 -1.65 -19.16
CA LYS A 87 9.99 -0.64 -20.10
C LYS A 87 8.78 0.17 -19.59
N TYR A 88 8.14 -0.28 -18.52
CA TYR A 88 7.03 0.42 -17.85
C TYR A 88 7.42 0.98 -16.48
N VAL A 89 8.65 0.74 -16.03
CA VAL A 89 9.19 1.29 -14.79
C VAL A 89 9.87 2.60 -15.12
N PHE A 90 9.16 3.71 -14.89
CA PHE A 90 9.71 5.03 -15.12
C PHE A 90 10.57 5.45 -13.92
N PRO A 91 11.85 5.80 -14.13
CA PRO A 91 12.70 6.28 -13.04
C PRO A 91 12.23 7.66 -12.58
N GLY A 92 11.65 7.74 -11.38
CA GLY A 92 11.68 8.89 -10.46
C GLY A 92 11.45 10.30 -11.02
N GLU A 93 10.66 10.47 -12.09
CA GLU A 93 10.06 11.76 -12.40
C GLU A 93 8.83 11.94 -11.51
N ASP A 94 8.62 13.17 -11.04
CA ASP A 94 7.65 13.51 -10.01
C ASP A 94 6.27 12.89 -10.32
N PHE A 95 5.92 11.78 -9.64
CA PHE A 95 4.61 11.15 -9.82
C PHE A 95 3.49 12.13 -9.46
N VAL A 96 3.77 13.08 -8.56
CA VAL A 96 2.86 14.15 -8.20
C VAL A 96 3.65 15.48 -8.16
N PRO A 97 3.20 16.53 -8.87
CA PRO A 97 3.80 17.86 -8.79
C PRO A 97 3.89 18.38 -7.36
N ALA A 98 4.98 19.07 -7.03
CA ALA A 98 5.14 19.73 -5.74
C ALA A 98 3.98 20.73 -5.49
N GLY A 99 3.33 20.63 -4.33
CA GLY A 99 2.26 21.55 -3.90
C GLY A 99 0.84 20.96 -3.84
N ILE A 100 0.64 19.68 -4.19
CA ILE A 100 -0.64 19.00 -3.93
C ILE A 100 -0.70 18.58 -2.44
N PRO A 101 -1.76 18.96 -1.70
CA PRO A 101 -1.92 18.55 -0.31
C PRO A 101 -2.25 17.05 -0.26
N LEU A 102 -1.22 16.21 -0.16
CA LEU A 102 -1.36 14.77 -0.01
C LEU A 102 -1.55 14.40 1.48
N PRO A 103 -2.44 13.44 1.78
CA PRO A 103 -2.46 12.79 3.08
C PRO A 103 -1.09 12.19 3.43
N SER A 104 -0.76 12.13 4.73
CA SER A 104 0.55 11.66 5.21
C SER A 104 0.95 10.29 4.66
N TYR A 105 -0.01 9.38 4.51
CA TYR A 105 0.18 8.02 3.98
C TYR A 105 0.43 7.95 2.46
N LEU A 106 0.41 9.09 1.74
CA LEU A 106 0.70 9.22 0.31
C LEU A 106 1.93 10.12 0.03
N THR A 107 2.62 10.57 1.07
CA THR A 107 3.78 11.48 0.91
C THR A 107 4.97 10.86 0.17
N CYS A 108 5.07 9.52 0.06
CA CYS A 108 6.07 8.86 -0.78
C CYS A 108 5.84 9.04 -2.29
N MET A 109 4.69 9.59 -2.70
CA MET A 109 4.47 9.96 -4.11
C MET A 109 5.12 11.29 -4.49
N THR A 110 5.64 12.05 -3.51
CA THR A 110 6.46 13.24 -3.75
C THR A 110 7.94 12.89 -3.69
N LYS A 111 8.73 13.43 -4.62
CA LYS A 111 10.18 13.24 -4.63
C LYS A 111 10.81 13.84 -3.37
N ARG A 112 11.43 12.99 -2.54
CA ARG A 112 12.32 13.44 -1.46
C ARG A 112 13.70 13.74 -2.07
N PRO A 113 14.36 14.85 -1.71
CA PRO A 113 15.72 15.11 -2.17
C PRO A 113 16.66 13.98 -1.71
N GLY A 114 17.29 13.29 -2.66
CA GLY A 114 18.27 12.21 -2.39
C GLY A 114 17.76 10.77 -2.49
N GLN A 115 16.52 10.53 -2.95
CA GLN A 115 16.02 9.16 -3.18
C GLN A 115 16.07 8.75 -4.66
N ASP A 116 16.88 7.73 -4.97
CA ASP A 116 16.97 7.04 -6.27
C ASP A 116 16.01 5.82 -6.34
N GLU A 117 14.82 5.94 -5.75
CA GLU A 117 13.86 4.84 -5.74
C GLU A 117 13.22 4.68 -7.13
N LYS A 118 13.44 3.52 -7.74
CA LYS A 118 12.91 3.17 -9.08
C LYS A 118 11.43 2.78 -9.06
N ALA A 119 10.84 2.60 -7.88
CA ALA A 119 9.45 2.17 -7.72
C ALA A 119 8.92 2.65 -6.36
N ILE A 120 7.66 3.09 -6.35
CA ILE A 120 6.94 3.45 -5.12
C ILE A 120 6.22 2.20 -4.61
N VAL A 121 6.41 1.88 -3.32
CA VAL A 121 5.64 0.84 -2.62
C VAL A 121 4.52 1.50 -1.84
N LEU A 122 3.27 1.06 -2.06
CA LEU A 122 2.10 1.52 -1.32
C LEU A 122 1.59 0.44 -0.34
N PRO A 123 1.15 0.82 0.88
CA PRO A 123 1.19 2.17 1.45
C PRO A 123 2.63 2.63 1.71
N CYS A 124 2.86 3.95 1.70
CA CYS A 124 4.17 4.52 1.98
C CYS A 124 4.66 4.01 3.35
N MET A 125 5.66 3.14 3.35
CA MET A 125 6.21 2.64 4.60
C MET A 125 7.05 3.75 5.26
N PRO A 126 6.98 3.89 6.60
CA PRO A 126 7.92 4.72 7.32
C PRO A 126 9.36 4.26 7.04
N GLU A 127 10.31 5.20 7.06
CA GLU A 127 11.73 4.86 6.89
C GLU A 127 12.15 3.88 7.99
N ALA A 128 13.00 2.91 7.66
CA ALA A 128 13.38 1.83 8.59
C ALA A 128 14.02 2.33 9.91
N GLY A 129 14.42 3.61 10.00
CA GLY A 129 14.93 4.26 11.21
C GLY A 129 13.90 5.08 12.01
N SER A 130 12.66 5.21 11.53
CA SER A 130 11.62 5.99 12.23
C SER A 130 10.74 5.14 13.15
N SER A 131 11.08 3.86 13.37
CA SER A 131 10.53 3.06 14.47
C SER A 131 11.30 3.33 15.76
N ASN A 132 11.31 4.59 16.20
CA ASN A 132 11.54 4.91 17.59
C ASN A 132 10.25 5.55 18.10
N GLU A 133 9.71 4.95 19.16
CA GLU A 133 8.49 5.28 19.93
C GLU A 133 7.17 4.67 19.46
#